data_AF-J9QSU9-F1
#
_entry.id   AF-J9QSU9-F1
#
_cell.length_a   1.000
_cell.length_b   1.000
_cell.length_c   1.000
_cell.angle_alpha   90.00
_cell.angle_beta   90.00
_cell.angle_gamma   90.00
#
_symmetry.space_group_name_H-M   'P 1'
#
loop_
_entity.id
_entity.type
_entity.pdbx_description
1 polymer ?
#
loop_
_entity_poly.entity_id
_entity_poly.type
_entity_poly.pdbx_seq_one_letter_code
_entity_poly.pdbx_strand_id
1 'polypeptide(L)'
;MDKIKFLGLTVFLVISGAMKAQMKFSDKKVEVYINLNWTKDSLDFAKEKLKSKNITFNFSNVKYNPNGTIKGLEIDVNSNDGFSGKASIEEITRNTKFGFLRNYSRFSQNKLRVGAF
;
A
#
# COMPACT_ATOMS: atom_id res chain seq x y z
N MET A 1 -14.87 -25.76 -37.04
CA MET A 1 -15.39 -24.77 -36.07
C MET A 1 -14.48 -24.78 -34.85
N ASP A 2 -13.99 -23.59 -34.54
CA ASP A 2 -13.45 -23.08 -33.28
C ASP A 2 -12.22 -23.72 -32.63
N LYS A 3 -11.10 -23.06 -32.98
CA LYS A 3 -9.88 -22.92 -32.20
C LYS A 3 -10.22 -22.34 -30.82
N ILE A 4 -9.82 -23.02 -29.75
CA ILE A 4 -9.55 -22.34 -28.48
C ILE A 4 -8.10 -22.60 -28.11
N LYS A 5 -7.30 -21.57 -28.38
CA LYS A 5 -5.93 -21.38 -27.88
C LYS A 5 -6.02 -21.08 -26.39
N PHE A 6 -5.59 -22.00 -25.54
CA PHE A 6 -5.16 -21.66 -24.18
C PHE A 6 -3.63 -21.80 -24.13
N LEU A 7 -2.96 -20.79 -24.68
CA LEU A 7 -1.57 -20.51 -24.30
C LEU A 7 -1.66 -19.94 -22.88
N GLY A 8 -1.70 -20.84 -21.90
CA GLY A 8 -1.63 -20.51 -20.50
C GLY A 8 -0.29 -19.86 -20.22
N LEU A 9 -0.24 -18.54 -20.38
CA LEU A 9 0.85 -17.69 -19.94
C LEU A 9 0.89 -17.80 -18.42
N THR A 10 1.62 -18.79 -17.89
CA THR A 10 2.05 -18.85 -16.49
C THR A 10 3.01 -17.69 -16.23
N VAL A 11 2.48 -16.47 -16.15
CA VAL A 11 3.12 -15.33 -15.48
C VAL A 11 2.60 -15.33 -14.06
N PHE A 12 2.98 -16.37 -13.32
CA PHE A 12 2.89 -16.40 -11.87
C PHE A 12 4.30 -16.74 -11.40
N LEU A 13 4.87 -15.93 -10.49
CA LEU A 13 6.10 -16.19 -9.72
C LEU A 13 7.45 -15.70 -10.28
N VAL A 14 7.59 -14.40 -10.57
CA VAL A 14 8.92 -13.76 -10.36
C VAL A 14 8.86 -12.48 -9.52
N ILE A 15 7.70 -11.85 -9.37
CA ILE A 15 7.60 -10.57 -8.63
C ILE A 15 7.56 -10.78 -7.09
N SER A 16 7.48 -12.02 -6.59
CA SER A 16 7.06 -12.28 -5.21
C SER A 16 8.12 -12.10 -4.11
N GLY A 17 9.37 -11.74 -4.44
CA GLY A 17 10.45 -11.59 -3.46
C GLY A 17 10.52 -10.21 -2.81
N ALA A 18 10.72 -9.16 -3.63
CA ALA A 18 11.03 -7.81 -3.12
C ALA A 18 9.80 -7.03 -2.61
N MET A 19 8.60 -7.37 -3.08
CA MET A 19 7.37 -6.63 -2.75
C MET A 19 6.74 -7.03 -1.41
N LYS A 20 6.99 -8.26 -0.93
CA LYS A 20 6.35 -8.79 0.31
C LYS A 20 6.86 -8.14 1.60
N ALA A 21 8.05 -7.51 1.59
CA ALA A 21 8.70 -7.03 2.81
C ALA A 21 8.10 -5.75 3.44
N GLN A 22 7.10 -5.13 2.81
CA GLN A 22 6.80 -3.71 3.02
C GLN A 22 5.41 -3.44 3.63
N MET A 23 4.60 -4.48 3.78
CA MET A 23 3.32 -4.44 4.47
C MET A 23 3.29 -5.51 5.54
N LYS A 24 2.92 -5.14 6.78
CA LYS A 24 2.81 -6.09 7.89
C LYS A 24 1.35 -6.28 8.24
N PHE A 25 0.90 -7.53 8.17
CA PHE A 25 -0.46 -7.92 8.50
C PHE A 25 -0.45 -8.90 9.67
N SER A 26 -1.26 -8.61 10.68
CA SER A 26 -1.58 -9.51 11.79
C SER A 26 -3.04 -9.31 12.17
N ASP A 27 -3.59 -10.17 13.00
CA ASP A 27 -4.98 -10.03 13.48
C ASP A 27 -5.18 -8.75 14.29
N LYS A 28 -4.11 -8.19 14.85
CA LYS A 28 -4.17 -6.99 15.69
C LYS A 28 -3.79 -5.72 14.93
N LYS A 29 -3.04 -5.82 13.84
CA LYS A 29 -2.46 -4.66 13.16
C LYS A 29 -2.31 -4.84 11.66
N VAL A 30 -2.53 -3.74 10.96
CA VAL A 30 -2.14 -3.56 9.55
C VAL A 30 -1.23 -2.35 9.48
N GLU A 31 -0.03 -2.54 8.92
CA GLU A 31 0.97 -1.49 8.76
C GLU A 31 1.43 -1.44 7.30
N VAL A 32 1.38 -0.26 6.71
CA VAL A 32 1.85 0.00 5.35
C VAL A 32 2.71 1.25 5.37
N TYR A 33 3.98 1.11 4.99
CA TYR A 33 4.92 2.21 4.91
C TYR A 33 5.52 2.28 3.51
N ILE A 34 5.33 3.43 2.87
CA ILE A 34 5.83 3.73 1.53
C ILE A 34 7.29 4.15 1.67
N ASN A 35 8.17 3.56 0.87
CA ASN A 35 9.59 3.91 0.84
C ASN A 35 10.05 4.27 -0.57
N LEU A 36 11.32 4.66 -0.67
CA LEU A 36 11.98 5.13 -1.88
C LEU A 36 11.96 4.20 -3.10
N ASN A 37 11.73 2.90 -2.87
CA ASN A 37 11.74 1.90 -3.93
C ASN A 37 10.34 1.58 -4.44
N TRP A 38 9.30 2.20 -3.88
CA TRP A 38 7.93 1.99 -4.34
C TRP A 38 7.75 2.59 -5.72
N THR A 39 6.92 1.93 -6.51
CA THR A 39 6.50 2.34 -7.86
C THR A 39 4.98 2.44 -7.90
N LYS A 40 4.42 2.85 -9.04
CA LYS A 40 2.97 2.77 -9.27
C LYS A 40 2.42 1.36 -9.05
N ASP A 41 3.10 0.34 -9.58
CA ASP A 41 2.71 -1.06 -9.39
C ASP A 41 2.72 -1.48 -7.91
N SER A 42 3.62 -0.88 -7.10
CA SER A 42 3.63 -1.07 -5.65
C SER A 42 2.39 -0.51 -4.98
N LEU A 43 1.94 0.67 -5.39
CA LEU A 43 0.72 1.30 -4.89
C LEU A 43 -0.54 0.53 -5.33
N ASP A 44 -0.60 0.10 -6.59
CA ASP A 44 -1.71 -0.69 -7.11
C ASP A 44 -1.80 -2.04 -6.40
N PHE A 45 -0.68 -2.72 -6.20
CA PHE A 45 -0.63 -3.96 -5.43
C PHE A 45 -1.08 -3.76 -3.98
N ALA A 46 -0.60 -2.70 -3.31
CA ALA A 46 -1.02 -2.39 -1.94
C ALA A 46 -2.53 -2.12 -1.87
N LYS A 47 -3.08 -1.36 -2.82
CA LYS A 47 -4.51 -1.09 -2.94
C LYS A 47 -5.32 -2.38 -3.05
N GLU A 48 -4.96 -3.28 -3.98
CA GLU A 48 -5.67 -4.56 -4.13
C GLU A 48 -5.50 -5.46 -2.91
N LYS A 49 -4.31 -5.50 -2.31
CA LYS A 49 -4.06 -6.33 -1.13
C LYS A 49 -4.89 -5.87 0.06
N LEU A 50 -5.07 -4.56 0.25
CA LEU A 50 -5.80 -3.97 1.36
C LEU A 50 -7.32 -4.19 1.28
N LYS A 51 -7.88 -4.37 0.08
CA LYS A 51 -9.29 -4.78 -0.08
C LYS A 51 -9.59 -6.08 0.66
N SER A 52 -8.65 -7.05 0.64
CA SER A 52 -8.80 -8.32 1.38
C SER A 52 -8.84 -8.15 2.91
N LYS A 53 -8.49 -6.97 3.42
CA LYS A 53 -8.55 -6.58 4.84
C LYS A 53 -9.69 -5.61 5.13
N ASN A 54 -10.62 -5.45 4.20
CA ASN A 54 -11.69 -4.46 4.26
C ASN A 54 -11.16 -3.02 4.47
N ILE A 55 -9.98 -2.70 3.92
CA ILE A 55 -9.38 -1.36 3.96
C ILE A 55 -9.39 -0.79 2.55
N THR A 56 -10.02 0.36 2.38
CA THR A 56 -9.96 1.16 1.17
C THR A 56 -8.72 2.05 1.24
N PHE A 57 -7.80 1.85 0.30
CA PHE A 57 -6.58 2.65 0.15
C PHE A 57 -6.57 3.33 -1.21
N ASN A 58 -6.64 4.65 -1.21
CA ASN A 58 -6.53 5.46 -2.41
C ASN A 58 -5.28 6.33 -2.33
N PHE A 59 -4.77 6.69 -3.50
CA PHE A 59 -3.63 7.59 -3.63
C PHE A 59 -3.87 8.55 -4.79
N SER A 60 -3.37 9.77 -4.64
CA SER A 60 -3.52 10.87 -5.59
C SER A 60 -2.24 11.72 -5.62
N ASN A 61 -2.18 12.68 -6.55
CA ASN A 61 -1.10 13.67 -6.65
C ASN A 61 0.31 13.04 -6.63
N VAL A 62 0.46 11.90 -7.30
CA VAL A 62 1.69 11.11 -7.29
C VAL A 62 2.77 11.81 -8.11
N LYS A 63 3.90 12.08 -7.47
CA LYS A 63 5.13 12.60 -8.07
C LYS A 63 6.13 11.47 -8.17
N TYR A 64 6.82 11.38 -9.30
CA TYR A 64 7.79 10.33 -9.57
C TYR A 64 9.20 10.90 -9.65
N ASN A 65 10.16 10.10 -9.22
CA ASN A 65 11.57 10.29 -9.56
C ASN A 65 11.82 9.89 -11.01
N PRO A 66 12.91 10.36 -11.65
CA PRO A 66 13.25 10.00 -13.03
C PRO A 66 13.37 8.48 -13.28
N ASN A 67 13.70 7.70 -12.24
CA ASN A 67 13.80 6.24 -12.29
C ASN A 67 12.44 5.51 -12.12
N GLY A 68 11.32 6.24 -12.06
CA GLY A 68 9.97 5.67 -11.93
C GLY A 68 9.54 5.33 -10.50
N THR A 69 10.36 5.60 -9.47
CA THR A 69 9.94 5.42 -8.07
C THR A 69 9.12 6.60 -7.56
N ILE A 70 8.35 6.40 -6.50
CA ILE A 70 7.53 7.45 -5.89
C ILE A 70 8.44 8.46 -5.19
N LYS A 71 8.33 9.72 -5.59
CA LYS A 71 8.94 10.87 -4.91
C LYS A 71 8.01 11.42 -3.83
N GLY A 72 6.73 11.58 -4.13
CA GLY A 72 5.74 12.15 -3.23
C GLY A 72 4.34 11.73 -3.66
N LEU A 73 3.38 11.77 -2.75
CA LEU A 73 1.99 11.42 -3.02
C LEU A 73 1.07 11.84 -1.89
N GLU A 74 -0.22 11.79 -2.16
CA GLU A 74 -1.28 11.80 -1.17
C GLU A 74 -1.85 10.40 -0.99
N ILE A 75 -2.26 10.07 0.23
CA ILE A 75 -2.98 8.85 0.57
C ILE A 75 -4.28 9.18 1.30
N ASP A 76 -5.30 8.38 1.03
CA ASP A 76 -6.60 8.40 1.69
C ASP A 76 -6.94 6.97 2.10
N VAL A 77 -7.08 6.76 3.41
CA VAL A 77 -7.24 5.45 4.03
C VAL A 77 -8.57 5.42 4.76
N ASN A 78 -9.42 4.46 4.42
CA ASN A 78 -10.64 4.15 5.16
C ASN A 78 -10.60 2.67 5.56
N SER A 79 -10.63 2.38 6.86
CA SER A 79 -10.60 1.01 7.38
C SER A 79 -11.98 0.34 7.45
N ASN A 80 -13.02 1.03 6.95
CA ASN A 80 -14.42 0.59 6.88
C ASN A 80 -14.99 0.07 8.21
N ASP A 81 -14.45 0.57 9.32
CA ASP A 81 -14.80 0.21 10.70
C ASP A 81 -14.97 1.48 11.57
N GLY A 82 -15.26 2.61 10.92
CA GLY A 82 -15.41 3.92 11.55
C GLY A 82 -14.14 4.76 11.61
N PHE A 83 -12.98 4.24 11.17
CA PHE A 83 -11.72 4.99 11.14
C PHE A 83 -11.24 5.28 9.72
N SER A 84 -10.99 6.55 9.44
CA SER A 84 -10.38 7.02 8.19
C SER A 84 -9.40 8.16 8.41
N GLY A 85 -8.49 8.39 7.47
CA GLY A 85 -7.55 9.50 7.51
C GLY A 85 -6.85 9.73 6.18
N LYS A 86 -6.38 10.97 5.99
CA LYS A 86 -5.64 11.38 4.80
C LYS A 86 -4.30 11.98 5.20
N ALA A 87 -3.31 11.84 4.34
CA ALA A 87 -2.03 12.53 4.50
C ALA A 87 -1.35 12.74 3.16
N SER A 88 -0.48 13.74 3.09
CA SER A 88 0.35 14.03 1.92
C SER A 88 1.82 14.04 2.31
N ILE A 89 2.69 13.73 1.35
CA ILE A 89 4.12 13.94 1.46
C ILE A 89 4.69 14.35 0.11
N GLU A 90 5.55 15.37 0.16
CA GLU A 90 6.19 15.94 -1.03
C GLU A 90 7.47 15.20 -1.44
N GLU A 91 8.18 14.64 -0.45
CA GLU A 91 9.45 13.96 -0.65
C GLU A 91 9.60 12.74 0.28
N ILE A 92 9.77 11.58 -0.34
CA ILE A 92 10.13 10.33 0.31
C ILE A 92 11.66 10.25 0.25
N THR A 93 12.27 10.03 1.41
CA THR A 93 13.72 9.86 1.61
C THR A 93 13.99 8.50 2.26
N ARG A 94 15.26 8.14 2.46
CA ARG A 94 15.63 6.86 3.11
C ARG A 94 15.12 6.76 4.55
N ASN A 95 14.94 7.90 5.20
CA ASN A 95 14.49 8.00 6.58
C ASN A 95 12.99 8.28 6.68
N THR A 96 12.30 8.46 5.56
CA THR A 96 10.87 8.73 5.55
C THR A 96 10.11 7.49 5.99
N LYS A 97 9.33 7.64 7.06
CA LYS A 97 8.32 6.68 7.48
C LYS A 97 6.95 7.28 7.25
N PHE A 98 6.47 7.18 6.02
CA PHE A 98 5.16 7.70 5.60
C PHE A 98 4.23 6.55 5.23
N GLY A 99 2.97 6.61 5.66
CA GLY A 99 1.98 5.60 5.35
C GLY A 99 0.87 5.56 6.39
N PHE A 100 0.45 4.36 6.79
CA PHE A 100 -0.54 4.22 7.85
C PHE A 100 -0.34 2.99 8.73
N LEU A 101 -0.92 3.06 9.93
CA LEU A 101 -1.02 1.97 10.88
C LEU A 101 -2.45 1.91 11.40
N ARG A 102 -3.09 0.75 11.26
CA ARG A 102 -4.40 0.41 11.85
C ARG A 102 -4.19 -0.61 12.96
N ASN A 103 -4.61 -0.28 14.19
CA ASN A 103 -4.50 -1.12 15.38
C ASN A 103 -5.87 -1.55 15.93
N TYR A 104 -6.24 -2.81 15.72
CA TYR A 104 -7.52 -3.39 16.11
C TYR A 104 -7.61 -3.79 17.60
N SER A 105 -6.53 -3.64 18.38
CA SER A 105 -6.56 -3.94 19.81
C SER A 105 -7.60 -3.09 20.55
N ARG A 106 -8.47 -3.72 21.36
CA ARG A 106 -9.60 -3.08 22.06
C ARG A 106 -9.20 -1.84 22.86
N PHE A 107 -8.07 -1.90 23.57
CA PHE A 107 -7.60 -0.83 24.46
C PHE A 107 -6.62 0.16 23.81
N SER A 108 -6.40 0.07 22.49
CA SER A 108 -5.48 1.01 21.83
C SER A 108 -6.11 2.39 21.71
N GLN A 109 -5.43 3.41 22.26
CA GLN A 109 -5.79 4.82 22.06
C GLN A 109 -5.52 5.31 20.62
N ASN A 110 -4.58 4.65 19.92
CA ASN A 110 -4.17 5.00 18.56
C ASN A 110 -4.69 3.95 17.56
N LYS A 111 -6.00 3.99 17.32
CA LYS A 111 -6.69 3.02 16.43
C LYS A 111 -6.25 3.17 14.99
N LEU A 112 -6.08 4.38 14.48
CA LEU A 112 -5.57 4.66 13.15
C LEU A 112 -4.58 5.82 13.21
N ARG A 113 -3.44 5.67 12.54
CA ARG A 113 -2.48 6.75 12.27
C ARG A 113 -2.20 6.78 10.78
N VAL A 114 -2.26 7.95 10.16
CA VAL A 114 -1.98 8.17 8.74
C VAL A 114 -1.02 9.36 8.63
N GLY A 115 0.02 9.25 7.79
CA GLY A 115 1.00 10.30 7.57
C GLY A 115 2.42 9.90 7.93
N ALA A 116 3.23 10.88 8.33
CA ALA A 116 4.60 10.68 8.75
C ALA A 116 4.68 10.25 10.23
N PHE A 117 5.68 9.41 10.55
CA PHE A 117 5.87 8.78 11.86
C PHE A 117 7.26 9.04 12.43
#